data_AF-A0AAD0SEE4-F1
#
_entry.id   AF-A0AAD0SEE4-F1
#
_cell.length_a   1.000
_cell.length_b   1.000
_cell.length_c   1.000
_cell.angle_alpha   90.00
_cell.angle_beta   90.00
_cell.angle_gamma   90.00
#
_symmetry.space_group_name_H-M   'P 1'
#
loop_
_entity.id
_entity.type
_entity.pdbx_description
1 polymer ?
#
loop_
_entity_poly.entity_id
_entity_poly.type
_entity_poly.pdbx_seq_one_letter_code
_entity_poly.pdbx_strand_id
1 'polypeptide(L)'
;MKIKLMMALFFTLLISGCSTKKELIPTGGSKADGTVRMAYSFGMFESPVIDPKQGINSAKARCAAWGYSGAEPFGGFTSQCTQPSSSGCMQTTVTAEYQCTGEIKK
;
A
#
# COMPACT_ATOMS: atom_id res chain seq x y z
N MET A 1 -10.63 -44.62 10.86
CA MET A 1 -10.57 -43.73 9.67
C MET A 1 -11.13 -42.32 9.94
N LYS A 2 -12.22 -42.17 10.70
CA LYS A 2 -12.86 -40.88 11.03
C LYS A 2 -11.95 -39.89 11.81
N ILE A 3 -11.16 -40.38 12.77
CA ILE A 3 -10.22 -39.55 13.56
C ILE A 3 -9.08 -38.97 12.73
N LYS A 4 -8.51 -39.75 11.79
CA LYS A 4 -7.47 -39.26 10.87
C LYS A 4 -8.01 -38.17 9.94
N LEU A 5 -9.28 -38.28 9.53
CA LEU A 5 -9.96 -37.30 8.69
C LEU A 5 -10.30 -36.01 9.46
N MET A 6 -10.72 -36.11 10.74
CA MET A 6 -10.95 -34.94 11.60
C MET A 6 -9.64 -34.21 11.95
N MET A 7 -8.55 -34.95 12.18
CA MET A 7 -7.25 -34.35 12.52
C MET A 7 -6.62 -33.63 11.32
N ALA A 8 -6.82 -34.14 10.10
CA ALA A 8 -6.44 -33.45 8.88
C ALA A 8 -7.22 -32.14 8.66
N LEU A 9 -8.52 -32.13 9.00
CA LEU A 9 -9.38 -30.94 8.86
C LEU A 9 -9.05 -29.83 9.89
N PHE A 10 -8.59 -30.22 11.09
CA PHE A 10 -8.16 -29.26 12.12
C PHE A 10 -6.85 -28.55 11.76
N PHE A 11 -5.94 -29.25 11.06
CA PHE A 11 -4.65 -28.69 10.65
C PHE A 11 -4.79 -27.64 9.55
N THR A 12 -5.79 -27.77 8.67
CA THR A 12 -6.04 -26.80 7.58
C THR A 12 -6.59 -25.46 8.06
N LEU A 13 -7.19 -25.37 9.25
CA LEU A 13 -7.75 -24.12 9.78
C LEU A 13 -6.68 -23.15 10.33
N LEU A 14 -5.46 -23.63 10.59
CA LEU A 14 -4.42 -22.83 11.23
C LEU A 14 -3.63 -21.93 10.25
N ILE A 15 -3.86 -22.07 8.95
CA ILE A 15 -3.16 -21.29 7.91
C ILE A 15 -4.01 -20.08 7.48
N SER A 16 -4.57 -19.35 8.45
CA SER A 16 -5.22 -18.06 8.18
C SER A 16 -4.15 -16.96 8.10
N GLY A 17 -3.96 -16.35 6.92
CA GLY A 17 -3.13 -15.15 6.77
C GLY A 17 -3.72 -13.97 7.55
N CYS A 18 -2.88 -13.15 8.17
CA CYS A 18 -3.34 -11.97 8.91
C CYS A 18 -3.75 -10.87 7.92
N SER A 19 -5.05 -10.65 7.74
CA SER A 19 -5.56 -9.54 6.93
C SER A 19 -5.43 -8.24 7.72
N THR A 20 -4.62 -7.30 7.23
CA THR A 20 -4.41 -6.00 7.87
C THR A 20 -4.80 -4.90 6.92
N LYS A 21 -5.64 -3.97 7.39
CA LYS A 21 -5.89 -2.73 6.64
C LYS A 21 -4.62 -1.89 6.66
N LYS A 22 -4.20 -1.40 5.49
CA LYS A 22 -3.06 -0.49 5.37
C LYS A 22 -3.52 0.77 4.64
N GLU A 23 -3.13 1.91 5.18
CA GLU A 23 -3.42 3.21 4.59
C GLU A 23 -2.24 3.67 3.73
N LEU A 24 -2.53 4.26 2.58
CA LEU A 24 -1.54 4.91 1.77
C LEU A 24 -1.23 6.28 2.38
N ILE A 25 0.02 6.46 2.79
CA ILE A 25 0.52 7.70 3.40
C ILE A 25 1.49 8.42 2.46
N PRO A 26 1.50 9.77 2.44
CA PRO A 26 2.44 10.51 1.60
C PRO A 26 3.86 10.34 2.13
N THR A 27 4.75 9.77 1.32
CA THR A 27 6.17 9.55 1.68
C THR A 27 7.14 10.44 0.89
N GLY A 28 6.66 11.11 -0.16
CA GLY A 28 7.48 12.02 -0.93
C GLY A 28 6.78 12.55 -2.18
N GLY A 29 7.58 13.02 -3.13
CA GLY A 29 7.11 13.60 -4.39
C GLY A 29 7.92 14.83 -4.78
N SER A 30 7.62 15.36 -5.95
CA SER A 30 8.21 16.58 -6.48
C SER A 30 7.12 17.58 -6.82
N LYS A 31 7.13 18.73 -6.15
CA LYS A 31 6.23 19.84 -6.49
C LYS A 31 6.54 20.39 -7.88
N ALA A 32 7.81 20.40 -8.28
CA ALA A 32 8.24 20.89 -9.59
C ALA A 32 7.73 19.99 -10.73
N ASP A 33 7.75 18.67 -10.52
CA ASP A 33 7.26 17.70 -11.50
C ASP A 33 5.76 17.40 -11.36
N GLY A 34 5.11 17.95 -10.31
CA GLY A 34 3.70 17.72 -10.01
C GLY A 34 3.40 16.27 -9.64
N THR A 35 4.30 15.58 -8.94
CA THR A 35 4.11 14.17 -8.54
C THR A 35 4.12 14.00 -7.02
N VAL A 36 3.26 13.12 -6.50
CA VAL A 36 3.25 12.70 -5.09
C VAL A 36 3.43 11.19 -4.99
N ARG A 37 4.25 10.77 -4.05
CA ARG A 37 4.50 9.35 -3.77
C ARG A 37 3.77 9.00 -2.47
N MET A 38 2.91 8.01 -2.58
CA MET A 38 2.14 7.44 -1.48
C MET A 38 2.67 6.04 -1.22
N ALA A 39 2.89 5.65 0.03
CA ALA A 39 3.36 4.30 0.32
C ALA A 39 2.61 3.65 1.48
N TYR A 40 2.68 2.33 1.52
CA TYR A 40 2.30 1.53 2.67
C TYR A 40 3.30 0.38 2.82
N SER A 41 3.46 -0.09 4.05
CA SER A 41 4.38 -1.19 4.36
C SER A 41 3.62 -2.34 5.02
N PHE A 42 4.03 -3.57 4.71
CA PHE A 42 3.45 -4.77 5.29
C PHE A 42 4.53 -5.83 5.56
N GLY A 43 4.27 -6.66 6.56
CA GLY A 43 5.15 -7.75 6.97
C GLY A 43 5.07 -8.98 6.07
N MET A 44 6.07 -9.87 6.16
CA MET A 44 6.14 -11.13 5.38
C MET A 44 4.86 -11.99 5.44
N PHE A 45 4.19 -12.02 6.60
CA PHE A 45 3.00 -12.86 6.84
C PHE A 45 1.69 -12.05 6.85
N GLU A 46 1.75 -10.77 6.50
CA GLU A 46 0.59 -9.91 6.41
C GLU A 46 -0.01 -9.96 5.00
N SER A 47 -1.34 -10.00 4.94
CA SER A 47 -2.09 -9.76 3.70
C SER A 47 -2.66 -8.34 3.75
N PRO A 48 -1.98 -7.35 3.12
CA PRO A 48 -2.42 -5.97 3.18
C PRO A 48 -3.70 -5.77 2.36
N VAL A 49 -4.70 -5.18 3.00
CA VAL A 49 -5.91 -4.70 2.33
C VAL A 49 -5.85 -3.19 2.26
N ILE A 50 -5.78 -2.66 1.04
CA ILE A 50 -5.76 -1.22 0.76
C ILE A 50 -7.13 -0.73 0.29
N ASP A 51 -7.46 0.51 0.64
CA ASP A 51 -8.61 1.22 0.06
C ASP A 51 -8.10 2.21 -1.01
N PRO A 52 -8.35 1.95 -2.31
CA PRO A 52 -7.94 2.86 -3.37
C PRO A 52 -8.55 4.27 -3.24
N LYS A 53 -9.75 4.38 -2.66
CA LYS A 53 -10.42 5.67 -2.42
C LYS A 53 -9.70 6.47 -1.33
N GLN A 54 -9.27 5.81 -0.26
CA GLN A 54 -8.43 6.44 0.77
C GLN A 54 -7.11 6.93 0.18
N GLY A 55 -6.48 6.13 -0.67
CA GLY A 55 -5.21 6.50 -1.33
C GLY A 55 -5.34 7.73 -2.22
N ILE A 56 -6.32 7.75 -3.13
CA ILE A 56 -6.53 8.91 -4.02
C ILE A 56 -6.93 10.17 -3.25
N ASN A 57 -7.73 10.05 -2.19
CA ASN A 57 -8.11 11.20 -1.37
C ASN A 57 -6.90 11.78 -0.63
N SER A 58 -6.03 10.93 -0.11
CA SER A 58 -4.79 11.35 0.56
C SER A 58 -3.81 12.00 -0.43
N ALA A 59 -3.69 11.46 -1.64
CA ALA A 59 -2.91 12.06 -2.71
C ALA A 59 -3.47 13.44 -3.12
N LYS A 60 -4.79 13.56 -3.31
CA LYS A 60 -5.47 14.83 -3.58
C LYS A 60 -5.23 15.86 -2.48
N ALA A 61 -5.31 15.46 -1.22
CA ALA A 61 -5.02 16.36 -0.09
C ALA A 61 -3.55 16.86 -0.14
N ARG A 62 -2.60 15.98 -0.48
CA ARG A 62 -1.20 16.36 -0.64
C ARG A 62 -0.97 17.33 -1.80
N CYS A 63 -1.62 17.07 -2.94
CA CYS A 63 -1.59 17.92 -4.13
C CYS A 63 -2.27 19.28 -3.88
N ALA A 64 -3.37 19.31 -3.13
CA ALA A 64 -4.06 20.54 -2.73
C ALA A 64 -3.18 21.44 -1.86
N ALA A 65 -2.33 20.87 -0.99
CA ALA A 65 -1.33 21.64 -0.25
C ALA A 65 -0.27 22.31 -1.16
N TRP A 66 -0.18 21.92 -2.43
CA TRP A 66 0.65 22.57 -3.44
C TRP A 66 -0.12 23.50 -4.38
N GLY A 67 -1.44 23.58 -4.22
CA GLY A 67 -2.35 24.42 -5.00
C GLY A 67 -3.16 23.67 -6.06
N TYR A 68 -2.87 22.40 -6.33
CA TYR A 68 -3.57 21.61 -7.34
C TYR A 68 -4.99 21.24 -6.88
N SER A 69 -5.91 21.06 -7.84
CA SER A 69 -7.31 20.69 -7.56
C SER A 69 -7.58 19.18 -7.65
N GLY A 70 -6.68 18.42 -8.25
CA GLY A 70 -6.81 16.99 -8.47
C GLY A 70 -5.51 16.22 -8.27
N ALA A 71 -5.66 14.90 -8.27
CA ALA A 71 -4.57 13.94 -8.36
C ALA A 71 -5.08 12.71 -9.12
N GLU A 72 -4.21 12.09 -9.91
CA GLU A 72 -4.49 10.90 -10.71
C GLU A 72 -3.35 9.89 -10.56
N PRO A 73 -3.60 8.57 -10.59
CA PRO A 73 -2.55 7.58 -10.49
C PRO A 73 -1.58 7.68 -11.69
N PHE A 74 -0.28 7.65 -11.40
CA PHE A 74 0.80 7.85 -12.36
C PHE A 74 1.96 6.92 -12.05
N GLY A 75 2.71 6.45 -13.06
CA GLY A 75 3.94 5.67 -12.82
C GLY A 75 3.77 4.29 -12.17
N GLY A 76 2.54 3.86 -11.85
CA GLY A 76 2.23 2.53 -11.33
C GLY A 76 2.59 2.33 -9.85
N PHE A 77 2.75 1.05 -9.46
CA PHE A 77 3.14 0.64 -8.12
C PHE A 77 4.53 0.03 -8.14
N THR A 78 5.41 0.48 -7.25
CA THR A 78 6.73 -0.11 -7.02
C THR A 78 6.73 -0.84 -5.69
N SER A 79 7.13 -2.10 -5.68
CA SER A 79 7.29 -2.90 -4.46
C SER A 79 8.78 -3.08 -4.17
N GLN A 80 9.22 -2.76 -2.96
CA GLN A 80 10.62 -2.92 -2.54
C GLN A 80 10.72 -3.56 -1.16
N CYS A 81 11.71 -4.42 -0.99
CA CYS A 81 12.04 -4.96 0.32
C CYS A 81 12.81 -3.92 1.13
N THR A 82 12.20 -3.41 2.20
CA THR A 82 12.84 -2.42 3.09
C THR A 82 13.56 -3.06 4.27
N GLN A 83 13.21 -4.30 4.63
CA GLN A 83 13.87 -5.03 5.70
C GLN A 83 14.18 -6.47 5.26
N PRO A 84 15.36 -6.71 4.64
CA PRO A 84 15.79 -8.06 4.31
C PRO A 84 16.22 -8.84 5.55
N SER A 85 16.06 -10.16 5.51
CA SER A 85 16.52 -11.10 6.53
C SER A 85 17.06 -12.38 5.87
N SER A 86 17.68 -13.25 6.66
CA SER A 86 18.17 -14.55 6.19
C SER A 86 17.06 -15.46 5.65
N SER A 87 15.81 -15.27 6.09
CA SER A 87 14.63 -16.03 5.66
C SER A 87 13.80 -15.34 4.57
N GLY A 88 14.26 -14.20 4.04
CA GLY A 88 13.56 -13.42 3.01
C GLY A 88 13.24 -12.00 3.44
N CYS A 89 12.23 -11.38 2.83
CA CYS A 89 11.86 -10.00 3.12
C CYS A 89 10.89 -9.89 4.31
N MET A 90 11.35 -9.33 5.43
CA MET A 90 10.52 -9.14 6.63
C MET A 90 9.50 -8.02 6.48
N GLN A 91 9.86 -6.97 5.75
CA GLN A 91 9.00 -5.82 5.48
C GLN A 91 9.12 -5.40 4.03
N THR A 92 7.98 -5.38 3.35
CA THR A 92 7.83 -4.86 1.99
C THR A 92 7.16 -3.51 2.06
N THR A 93 7.71 -2.52 1.35
CA THR A 93 7.08 -1.21 1.17
C THR A 93 6.66 -1.07 -0.29
N VAL A 94 5.37 -0.80 -0.49
CA VAL A 94 4.80 -0.53 -1.81
C VAL A 94 4.57 0.96 -1.92
N THR A 95 5.10 1.56 -2.98
CA THR A 95 4.91 2.97 -3.32
C THR A 95 4.05 3.08 -4.57
N ALA A 96 2.97 3.85 -4.46
CA ALA A 96 2.11 4.28 -5.55
C ALA A 96 2.43 5.74 -5.87
N GLU A 97 2.63 6.05 -7.15
CA GLU A 97 2.86 7.42 -7.58
C GLU A 97 1.55 8.02 -8.14
N TYR A 98 1.37 9.32 -7.92
CA TYR A 98 0.22 10.07 -8.41
C TYR A 98 0.71 11.38 -9.00
N GLN A 99 0.12 11.79 -10.11
CA GLN A 99 0.32 13.09 -10.71
C GLN A 99 -0.74 14.05 -10.18
N CYS A 100 -0.32 15.20 -9.68
CA CYS A 100 -1.20 16.30 -9.34
C CYS A 100 -1.72 16.93 -10.62
N THR A 101 -3.04 17.12 -10.68
CA THR A 101 -3.74 17.60 -11.88
C THR A 101 -4.67 18.78 -11.56
N GLY A 102 -5.19 19.39 -12.62
CA GLY A 102 -6.13 20.52 -12.54
C GLY A 102 -5.44 21.86 -12.26
N GLU A 103 -6.27 22.91 -12.20
CA GLU A 103 -5.79 24.28 -12.04
C GLU A 103 -5.15 24.49 -10.67
N ILE A 104 -4.05 25.23 -10.64
CA ILE A 104 -3.42 25.70 -9.41
C ILE A 104 -4.30 26.84 -8.90
N LYS A 105 -5.06 26.60 -7.83
CA LYS A 105 -5.82 27.65 -7.15
C LYS A 105 -4.81 28.61 -6.52
N LYS A 106 -4.62 29.74 -7.18
CA LYS A 106 -3.69 30.80 -6.81
C LYS A 106 -4.31 31.73 -5.79
#